data_AF-A0A926S2Q5-F1
#
_entry.id   AF-A0A926S2Q5-F1
#
_cell.length_a   1.000
_cell.length_b   1.000
_cell.length_c   1.000
_cell.angle_alpha   90.00
_cell.angle_beta   90.00
_cell.angle_gamma   90.00
#
_symmetry.space_group_name_H-M   'P 1'
#
loop_
_entity.id
_entity.type
_entity.pdbx_description
1 polymer ?
#
loop_
_entity_poly.entity_id
_entity_poly.type
_entity_poly.pdbx_seq_one_letter_code
_entity_poly.pdbx_strand_id
1 'polypeptide(L)'
;MKKIFLIAIALFAFQAAWAQQPNFIDAATADSLLKQSEATFPKFCRELTYIRTHDELIKQVNFSRSKILNGSPASASPRGVINIDISYLEHPKPDFDDNRLIVVLYHEIGHLHYFTITPPADRAPMNSEKAAFEYSLLKTKEMAEKGDCLPLKTGLKFMKLRSKSNNLQDPHVRALKLMVTEPLYFDYLKYAKEHCG
;
A
#
# COMPACT_ATOMS: atom_id res chain seq x y z
N MET A 1 -7.24 54.10 -30.11
CA MET A 1 -6.61 53.04 -30.93
C MET A 1 -5.64 52.25 -30.05
N LYS A 2 -5.80 50.92 -30.07
CA LYS A 2 -4.88 49.81 -29.71
C LYS A 2 -4.03 49.89 -28.43
N LYS A 3 -4.44 49.03 -27.49
CA LYS A 3 -3.69 48.50 -26.33
C LYS A 3 -2.44 47.75 -26.80
N ILE A 4 -1.30 47.93 -26.14
CA ILE A 4 -0.15 47.03 -26.26
C ILE A 4 0.02 46.31 -24.92
N PHE A 5 -0.45 45.06 -24.90
CA PHE A 5 -0.18 44.08 -23.85
C PHE A 5 1.26 43.59 -24.03
N LEU A 6 2.13 43.84 -23.05
CA LEU A 6 3.40 43.12 -22.91
C LEU A 6 3.09 41.78 -22.23
N ILE A 7 3.00 40.73 -23.05
CA ILE A 7 2.96 39.34 -22.59
C ILE A 7 4.41 38.91 -22.40
N ALA A 8 4.87 38.85 -21.14
CA ALA A 8 6.10 38.14 -20.79
C ALA A 8 5.82 36.64 -20.88
N ILE A 9 6.41 35.98 -21.88
CA ILE A 9 6.38 34.54 -22.05
C ILE A 9 7.23 33.94 -20.92
N ALA A 10 6.55 33.45 -19.88
CA ALA A 10 7.18 32.57 -18.90
C ALA A 10 7.59 31.29 -19.63
N LEU A 11 8.90 31.14 -19.84
CA LEU A 11 9.54 29.92 -20.32
C LEU A 11 9.10 28.76 -19.43
N PHE A 12 8.26 27.89 -20.01
CA PHE A 12 7.94 26.58 -19.46
C PHE A 12 9.23 25.76 -19.36
N ALA A 13 9.81 25.72 -18.17
CA ALA A 13 10.76 24.68 -17.79
C ALA A 13 10.00 23.35 -17.65
N PHE A 14 9.75 22.69 -18.78
CA PHE A 14 9.43 21.26 -18.79
C PHE A 14 10.70 20.50 -18.43
N GLN A 15 11.00 20.42 -17.12
CA GLN A 15 11.81 19.33 -16.61
C GLN A 15 10.96 18.07 -16.73
N ALA A 16 11.14 17.35 -17.84
CA ALA A 16 10.75 15.96 -17.92
C ALA A 16 11.54 15.23 -16.83
N ALA A 17 10.89 14.95 -15.69
CA ALA A 17 11.42 14.00 -14.73
C ALA A 17 11.51 12.66 -15.46
N TRP A 18 12.73 12.22 -15.77
CA TRP A 18 12.99 10.87 -16.26
C TRP A 18 12.59 9.93 -15.13
N ALA A 19 11.38 9.38 -15.22
CA ALA A 19 10.93 8.32 -14.33
C ALA A 19 11.92 7.15 -14.48
N GLN A 20 12.76 6.93 -13.48
CA GLN A 20 13.58 5.73 -13.41
C GLN A 20 12.63 4.54 -13.49
N GLN A 21 12.72 3.78 -14.59
CA GLN A 21 11.97 2.54 -14.75
C GLN A 21 12.30 1.64 -13.55
N PRO A 22 11.29 1.05 -12.88
CA PRO A 22 11.56 0.07 -11.84
C PRO A 22 12.48 -1.02 -12.40
N ASN A 23 13.53 -1.39 -11.66
CA ASN A 23 14.34 -2.54 -12.04
C ASN A 23 13.52 -3.79 -11.74
N PHE A 24 12.65 -4.16 -12.69
CA PHE A 24 11.87 -5.38 -12.62
C PHE A 24 12.80 -6.59 -12.66
N ILE A 25 12.42 -7.59 -11.90
CA ILE A 25 13.16 -8.83 -11.74
C ILE A 25 12.38 -9.92 -12.45
N ASP A 26 13.08 -10.83 -13.11
CA ASP A 26 12.46 -11.97 -13.78
C ASP A 26 11.79 -12.92 -12.77
N ALA A 27 10.82 -13.70 -13.26
CA ALA A 27 10.01 -14.57 -12.42
C ALA A 27 10.84 -15.63 -11.66
N ALA A 28 11.88 -16.20 -12.29
CA ALA A 28 12.68 -17.24 -11.65
C ALA A 28 13.50 -16.68 -10.48
N THR A 29 14.08 -15.50 -10.67
CA THR A 29 14.78 -14.78 -9.59
C THR A 29 13.79 -14.39 -8.48
N ALA A 30 12.60 -13.90 -8.83
CA ALA A 30 11.58 -13.56 -7.84
C ALA A 30 11.12 -14.77 -7.00
N ASP A 31 10.85 -15.91 -7.63
CA ASP A 31 10.43 -17.13 -6.94
C ASP A 31 11.54 -17.66 -6.01
N SER A 32 12.80 -17.59 -6.44
CA SER A 32 13.95 -17.94 -5.60
C SER A 32 14.05 -17.03 -4.36
N LEU A 33 13.87 -15.73 -4.53
CA LEU A 33 13.89 -14.76 -3.43
C LEU A 33 12.73 -14.96 -2.46
N LEU A 34 11.52 -15.22 -2.96
CA LEU A 34 10.36 -15.52 -2.12
C LEU A 34 10.62 -16.78 -1.27
N LYS A 35 11.15 -17.84 -1.89
CA LYS A 35 11.51 -19.07 -1.18
C LYS A 35 12.56 -18.85 -0.09
N GLN A 36 13.56 -18.00 -0.35
CA GLN A 36 14.53 -17.63 0.68
C GLN A 36 13.90 -16.78 1.79
N SER A 37 12.98 -15.90 1.42
CA SER A 37 12.29 -14.98 2.34
C SER A 37 11.31 -15.70 3.26
N GLU A 38 10.84 -16.90 2.93
CA GLU A 38 9.94 -17.72 3.77
C GLU A 38 10.51 -17.98 5.17
N ALA A 39 11.83 -18.06 5.33
CA ALA A 39 12.44 -18.26 6.65
C ALA A 39 12.22 -17.05 7.59
N THR A 40 12.11 -15.85 7.03
CA THR A 40 11.98 -14.59 7.77
C THR A 40 10.55 -14.05 7.77
N PHE A 41 9.83 -14.23 6.67
CA PHE A 41 8.49 -13.71 6.41
C PHE A 41 7.52 -14.83 5.98
N PRO A 42 7.38 -15.92 6.77
CA PRO A 42 6.62 -17.09 6.38
C PRO A 42 5.13 -16.77 6.17
N LYS A 43 4.54 -15.86 6.95
CA LYS A 43 3.12 -15.54 6.83
C LYS A 43 2.88 -14.70 5.58
N PHE A 44 3.70 -13.70 5.31
CA PHE A 44 3.61 -12.90 4.09
C PHE A 44 3.74 -13.75 2.83
N CYS A 45 4.72 -14.66 2.77
CA CYS A 45 4.89 -15.54 1.60
C CYS A 45 3.67 -16.45 1.39
N ARG A 46 3.09 -16.98 2.48
CA ARG A 46 1.86 -17.77 2.42
C ARG A 46 0.66 -16.94 1.95
N GLU A 47 0.43 -15.77 2.53
CA GLU A 47 -0.66 -14.88 2.15
C GLU A 47 -0.52 -14.41 0.70
N LEU A 48 0.69 -14.04 0.27
CA LEU A 48 0.98 -13.67 -1.11
C LEU A 48 0.66 -14.80 -2.09
N THR A 49 1.03 -16.03 -1.76
CA THR A 49 0.69 -17.21 -2.57
C THR A 49 -0.82 -17.44 -2.62
N TYR A 50 -1.51 -17.29 -1.48
CA TYR A 50 -2.96 -17.44 -1.39
C TYR A 50 -3.69 -16.41 -2.26
N ILE A 51 -3.38 -15.12 -2.13
CA ILE A 51 -4.09 -14.08 -2.90
C ILE A 51 -3.79 -14.19 -4.41
N ARG A 52 -2.57 -14.59 -4.80
CA ARG A 52 -2.21 -14.78 -6.22
C ARG A 52 -3.06 -15.84 -6.90
N THR A 53 -3.62 -16.76 -6.13
CA THR A 53 -4.40 -17.91 -6.62
C THR A 53 -5.90 -17.74 -6.39
N HIS A 54 -6.33 -16.91 -5.45
CA HIS A 54 -7.74 -16.80 -5.03
C HIS A 54 -8.37 -15.41 -5.21
N ASP A 55 -7.57 -14.35 -5.38
CA ASP A 55 -8.11 -12.99 -5.57
C ASP A 55 -8.16 -12.65 -7.06
N GLU A 56 -9.37 -12.67 -7.63
CA GLU A 56 -9.59 -12.46 -9.06
C GLU A 56 -9.21 -11.06 -9.55
N LEU A 57 -9.07 -10.07 -8.65
CA LEU A 57 -8.65 -8.73 -9.02
C LEU A 57 -7.16 -8.66 -9.38
N ILE A 58 -6.36 -9.60 -8.86
CA ILE A 58 -4.92 -9.66 -9.11
C ILE A 58 -4.69 -10.36 -10.45
N LYS A 59 -4.37 -9.57 -11.47
CA LYS A 59 -4.01 -10.07 -12.81
C LYS A 59 -2.53 -10.40 -12.91
N GLN A 60 -1.69 -9.67 -12.16
CA GLN A 60 -0.25 -9.86 -12.19
C GLN A 60 0.38 -9.38 -10.87
N VAL A 61 1.39 -10.12 -10.41
CA VAL A 61 2.30 -9.67 -9.35
C VAL A 61 3.69 -9.55 -9.95
N ASN A 62 4.27 -8.36 -9.89
CA ASN A 62 5.62 -8.08 -10.33
C ASN A 62 6.53 -7.82 -9.14
N PHE A 63 7.81 -8.13 -9.34
CA PHE A 63 8.85 -7.87 -8.36
C PHE A 63 9.84 -6.88 -8.93
N SER A 64 10.21 -5.91 -8.11
CA SER A 64 11.18 -4.89 -8.46
C SER A 64 12.13 -4.65 -7.29
N ARG A 65 13.33 -4.14 -7.57
CA ARG A 65 14.26 -3.68 -6.53
C ARG A 65 14.39 -2.18 -6.61
N SER A 66 13.87 -1.47 -5.61
CA SER A 66 14.04 -0.02 -5.52
C SER A 66 15.48 0.32 -5.13
N LYS A 67 16.04 1.35 -5.77
CA LYS A 67 17.29 1.99 -5.33
C LYS A 67 17.02 3.12 -4.31
N ILE A 68 15.76 3.42 -4.05
CA ILE A 68 15.35 4.52 -3.16
C ILE A 68 15.30 4.01 -1.73
N LEU A 69 16.17 4.57 -0.89
CA LEU A 69 16.11 4.37 0.56
C LEU A 69 14.75 4.90 1.07
N ASN A 70 13.96 4.05 1.71
CA ASN A 70 12.60 4.33 2.20
C ASN A 70 11.49 4.49 1.13
N GLY A 71 11.63 3.88 -0.06
CA GLY A 71 10.55 3.80 -1.06
C GLY A 71 9.33 2.98 -0.58
N SER A 72 8.21 2.95 -1.32
CA SER A 72 7.05 2.15 -0.92
C SER A 72 7.33 0.64 -1.01
N PRO A 73 6.93 -0.19 -0.03
CA PRO A 73 7.10 -1.65 -0.07
C PRO A 73 6.30 -2.33 -1.19
N ALA A 74 5.18 -1.73 -1.59
CA ALA A 74 4.37 -2.21 -2.69
C ALA A 74 3.59 -1.06 -3.34
N SER A 75 2.98 -1.35 -4.50
CA SER A 75 2.04 -0.47 -5.18
C SER A 75 1.06 -1.27 -6.02
N ALA A 76 -0.17 -0.80 -6.12
CA ALA A 76 -1.19 -1.31 -7.02
C ALA A 76 -1.44 -0.39 -8.21
N SER A 77 -1.86 -0.95 -9.34
CA SER A 77 -2.35 -0.19 -10.48
C SER A 77 -3.78 -0.60 -10.88
N PRO A 78 -4.53 0.28 -11.56
CA PRO A 78 -5.89 -0.03 -12.04
C PRO A 78 -6.01 -1.20 -13.01
N ARG A 79 -4.89 -1.76 -13.49
CA ARG A 79 -4.85 -2.93 -14.38
C ARG A 79 -4.80 -4.26 -13.62
N GLY A 80 -4.99 -4.24 -12.29
CA GLY A 80 -4.89 -5.44 -11.46
C GLY A 80 -3.44 -5.90 -11.27
N VAL A 81 -2.48 -4.98 -11.35
CA VAL A 81 -1.06 -5.28 -11.16
C VAL A 81 -0.63 -4.80 -9.78
N ILE A 82 -0.04 -5.70 -8.98
CA ILE A 82 0.66 -5.36 -7.74
C ILE A 82 2.16 -5.46 -8.01
N ASN A 83 2.92 -4.41 -7.69
CA ASN A 83 4.38 -4.44 -7.72
C ASN A 83 4.89 -4.50 -6.28
N ILE A 84 5.76 -5.46 -5.97
CA ILE A 84 6.39 -5.63 -4.66
C ILE A 84 7.87 -5.23 -4.77
N ASP A 85 8.32 -4.37 -3.86
CA ASP A 85 9.74 -4.03 -3.74
C ASP A 85 10.44 -5.06 -2.87
N ILE A 86 11.22 -5.94 -3.51
CA ILE A 86 11.92 -7.04 -2.83
C ILE A 86 12.99 -6.57 -1.85
N SER A 87 13.41 -5.30 -1.89
CA SER A 87 14.37 -4.77 -0.91
C SER A 87 13.84 -4.84 0.53
N TYR A 88 12.51 -4.95 0.70
CA TYR A 88 11.85 -5.17 1.98
C TYR A 88 11.88 -6.63 2.47
N LEU A 89 12.19 -7.57 1.57
CA LEU A 89 12.32 -9.00 1.88
C LEU A 89 13.79 -9.42 2.03
N GLU A 90 14.68 -8.80 1.25
CA GLU A 90 16.13 -9.08 1.28
C GLU A 90 16.82 -8.53 2.53
N HIS A 91 16.35 -7.37 3.01
CA HIS A 91 16.94 -6.67 4.14
C HIS A 91 15.84 -6.30 5.13
N PRO A 92 15.72 -7.01 6.28
CA PRO A 92 14.77 -6.65 7.31
C PRO A 92 14.93 -5.18 7.68
N LYS A 93 13.88 -4.39 7.47
CA LYS A 93 13.86 -2.97 7.85
C LYS A 93 13.22 -2.83 9.23
N PRO A 94 13.67 -1.87 10.05
CA PRO A 94 12.96 -1.52 11.27
C PRO A 94 11.48 -1.29 10.97
N ASP A 95 10.61 -1.79 11.84
CA ASP A 95 9.15 -1.63 11.73
C ASP A 95 8.46 -2.31 10.53
N PHE A 96 9.18 -3.10 9.72
CA PHE A 96 8.63 -3.91 8.63
C PHE A 96 8.84 -5.40 8.90
N ASP A 97 8.06 -5.92 9.84
CA ASP A 97 7.94 -7.35 10.09
C ASP A 97 6.94 -8.02 9.13
N ASP A 98 6.83 -9.34 9.26
CA ASP A 98 5.91 -10.19 8.50
C ASP A 98 4.46 -9.68 8.56
N ASN A 99 4.01 -9.25 9.74
CA ASN A 99 2.67 -8.69 9.95
C ASN A 99 2.46 -7.38 9.18
N ARG A 100 3.47 -6.52 9.18
CA ARG A 100 3.40 -5.23 8.50
C ARG A 100 3.35 -5.39 6.99
N LEU A 101 4.09 -6.36 6.44
CA LEU A 101 4.04 -6.68 5.01
C LEU A 101 2.68 -7.23 4.59
N ILE A 102 2.03 -8.03 5.44
CA ILE A 102 0.64 -8.49 5.20
C ILE A 102 -0.34 -7.31 5.17
N VAL A 103 -0.22 -6.36 6.11
CA VAL A 103 -1.07 -5.16 6.11
C VAL A 103 -0.89 -4.35 4.83
N VAL A 104 0.37 -4.17 4.38
CA VAL A 104 0.68 -3.51 3.11
C VAL A 104 0.05 -4.26 1.94
N LEU A 105 0.17 -5.59 1.91
CA LEU A 105 -0.37 -6.39 0.84
C LEU A 105 -1.88 -6.21 0.69
N TYR A 106 -2.64 -6.29 1.80
CA TYR A 106 -4.07 -6.04 1.77
C TYR A 106 -4.40 -4.58 1.46
N HIS A 107 -3.56 -3.61 1.86
CA HIS A 107 -3.74 -2.22 1.44
C HIS A 107 -3.70 -2.08 -0.08
N GLU A 108 -2.72 -2.71 -0.76
CA GLU A 108 -2.65 -2.68 -2.23
C GLU A 108 -3.87 -3.33 -2.90
N ILE A 109 -4.37 -4.44 -2.35
CA ILE A 109 -5.60 -5.07 -2.86
C ILE A 109 -6.81 -4.14 -2.67
N GLY A 110 -6.88 -3.40 -1.57
CA GLY A 110 -7.94 -2.43 -1.35
C GLY A 110 -7.96 -1.31 -2.40
N HIS A 111 -6.80 -0.89 -2.93
CA HIS A 111 -6.76 -0.02 -4.11
C HIS A 111 -7.38 -0.70 -5.34
N LEU A 112 -7.14 -1.99 -5.58
CA LEU A 112 -7.75 -2.71 -6.69
C LEU A 112 -9.28 -2.76 -6.58
N HIS A 113 -9.82 -2.99 -5.38
CA HIS A 113 -11.26 -2.90 -5.12
C HIS A 113 -11.80 -1.51 -5.47
N TYR A 114 -11.12 -0.44 -5.00
CA TYR A 114 -11.51 0.94 -5.31
C TYR A 114 -11.51 1.21 -6.82
N PHE A 115 -10.49 0.76 -7.55
CA PHE A 115 -10.40 0.96 -8.99
C PHE A 115 -11.48 0.19 -9.76
N THR A 116 -11.96 -0.93 -9.23
CA THR A 116 -13.00 -1.75 -9.87
C THR A 116 -14.37 -1.07 -9.79
N ILE A 117 -14.69 -0.42 -8.66
CA ILE A 117 -16.00 0.18 -8.43
C ILE A 117 -16.06 1.67 -8.78
N THR A 118 -14.91 2.34 -8.93
CA THR A 118 -14.84 3.79 -9.20
C THR A 118 -14.35 4.06 -10.61
N PRO A 119 -15.18 4.71 -11.47
CA PRO A 119 -14.78 5.10 -12.82
C PRO A 119 -13.54 5.98 -12.82
N PRO A 120 -12.64 5.88 -13.84
CA PRO A 120 -11.40 6.65 -13.88
C PRO A 120 -11.55 8.17 -13.67
N ALA A 121 -12.65 8.76 -14.14
CA ALA A 121 -12.92 10.20 -14.01
C ALA A 121 -13.22 10.63 -12.57
N ASP A 122 -13.70 9.71 -11.73
CA ASP A 122 -14.13 9.99 -10.35
C ASP A 122 -13.08 9.55 -9.32
N ARG A 123 -11.95 8.99 -9.78
CA ARG A 123 -10.90 8.50 -8.89
C ARG A 123 -10.18 9.64 -8.20
N ALA A 124 -10.32 9.70 -6.88
CA ALA A 124 -9.61 10.65 -6.03
C ALA A 124 -8.54 9.90 -5.21
N PRO A 125 -7.26 10.35 -5.21
CA PRO A 125 -6.19 9.67 -4.49
C PRO A 125 -6.51 9.41 -3.01
N MET A 126 -7.04 10.41 -2.29
CA MET A 126 -7.41 10.25 -0.88
C MET A 126 -8.51 9.20 -0.65
N ASN A 127 -9.47 9.07 -1.57
CA ASN A 127 -10.52 8.06 -1.45
C ASN A 127 -9.98 6.66 -1.74
N SER A 128 -9.04 6.54 -2.68
CA SER A 128 -8.30 5.29 -2.94
C SER A 128 -7.52 4.83 -1.71
N GLU A 129 -6.83 5.75 -1.04
CA GLU A 129 -6.10 5.50 0.22
C GLU A 129 -7.04 5.09 1.36
N LYS A 130 -8.18 5.79 1.51
CA LYS A 130 -9.20 5.45 2.50
C LYS A 130 -9.72 4.03 2.30
N ALA A 131 -10.15 3.69 1.09
CA ALA A 131 -10.63 2.36 0.74
C ALA A 131 -9.57 1.27 1.00
N ALA A 132 -8.31 1.57 0.70
CA ALA A 132 -7.20 0.67 0.97
C ALA A 132 -6.98 0.43 2.48
N PHE A 133 -7.08 1.46 3.32
CA PHE A 133 -7.03 1.28 4.77
C PHE A 133 -8.20 0.47 5.31
N GLU A 134 -9.43 0.78 4.90
CA GLU A 134 -10.63 0.05 5.32
C GLU A 134 -10.52 -1.43 4.97
N TYR A 135 -10.10 -1.75 3.75
CA TYR A 135 -9.91 -3.11 3.30
C TYR A 135 -8.81 -3.83 4.09
N SER A 136 -7.66 -3.18 4.32
CA SER A 136 -6.60 -3.78 5.14
C SER A 136 -7.05 -4.10 6.58
N LEU A 137 -7.87 -3.24 7.20
CA LEU A 137 -8.43 -3.50 8.53
C LEU A 137 -9.45 -4.64 8.51
N LEU A 138 -10.30 -4.70 7.49
CA LEU A 138 -11.26 -5.79 7.30
C LEU A 138 -10.54 -7.14 7.20
N LYS A 139 -9.59 -7.27 6.26
CA LYS A 139 -8.88 -8.53 6.03
C LYS A 139 -8.05 -8.96 7.23
N THR A 140 -7.40 -8.02 7.91
CA THR A 140 -6.63 -8.36 9.11
C THR A 140 -7.52 -8.68 10.32
N LYS A 141 -8.74 -8.15 10.40
CA LYS A 141 -9.76 -8.63 11.35
C LYS A 141 -10.19 -10.07 11.03
N GLU A 142 -10.44 -10.42 9.78
CA GLU A 142 -10.76 -11.81 9.41
C GLU A 142 -9.61 -12.78 9.77
N MET A 143 -8.35 -12.34 9.68
CA MET A 143 -7.22 -13.12 10.18
C MET A 143 -7.26 -13.28 11.71
N ALA A 144 -7.59 -12.20 12.43
CA ALA A 144 -7.75 -12.23 13.88
C ALA A 144 -8.89 -13.14 14.33
N GLU A 145 -10.00 -13.22 13.59
CA GLU A 145 -11.10 -14.19 13.80
C GLU A 145 -10.63 -15.64 13.68
N LYS A 146 -9.57 -15.89 12.92
CA LYS A 146 -8.91 -17.20 12.78
C LYS A 146 -7.75 -17.40 13.76
N GLY A 147 -7.57 -16.48 14.70
CA GLY A 147 -6.54 -16.54 15.74
C GLY A 147 -5.23 -15.81 15.44
N ASP A 148 -5.03 -15.24 14.25
CA ASP A 148 -3.83 -14.42 13.95
C ASP A 148 -4.11 -12.93 14.16
N CYS A 149 -3.97 -12.49 15.41
CA CYS A 149 -4.25 -11.12 15.82
C CYS A 149 -3.16 -10.10 15.46
N LEU A 150 -1.95 -10.54 15.13
CA LEU A 150 -0.81 -9.64 14.98
C LEU A 150 -0.95 -8.68 13.78
N PRO A 151 -1.40 -9.10 12.58
CA PRO A 151 -1.63 -8.19 11.47
C PRO A 151 -2.60 -7.04 11.81
N LEU A 152 -3.71 -7.33 12.50
CA LEU A 152 -4.68 -6.29 12.88
C LEU A 152 -4.08 -5.29 13.86
N LYS A 153 -3.41 -5.78 14.92
CA LYS A 153 -2.72 -4.93 15.90
C LYS A 153 -1.67 -4.04 15.22
N THR A 154 -0.89 -4.61 14.30
CA THR A 154 0.11 -3.89 13.52
C THR A 154 -0.53 -2.82 12.64
N GLY A 155 -1.61 -3.15 11.92
CA GLY A 155 -2.36 -2.19 11.10
C GLY A 155 -2.84 -0.99 11.92
N LEU A 156 -3.55 -1.25 13.02
CA LEU A 156 -4.08 -0.21 13.92
C LEU A 156 -2.97 0.68 14.50
N LYS A 157 -1.86 0.09 14.96
CA LYS A 157 -0.69 0.79 15.50
C LYS A 157 -0.10 1.76 14.47
N PHE A 158 0.21 1.27 13.27
CA PHE A 158 0.90 2.08 12.26
C PHE A 158 -0.01 3.10 11.59
N MET A 159 -1.32 2.83 11.46
CA MET A 159 -2.27 3.86 11.05
C MET A 159 -2.24 5.04 12.04
N LYS A 160 -2.30 4.77 13.34
CA LYS A 160 -2.21 5.82 14.36
C LYS A 160 -0.88 6.55 14.32
N LEU A 161 0.23 5.82 14.24
CA LEU A 161 1.57 6.41 14.19
C LEU A 161 1.73 7.33 12.97
N ARG A 162 1.41 6.84 11.77
CA ARG A 162 1.59 7.59 10.52
C ARG A 162 0.61 8.74 10.37
N SER A 163 -0.58 8.67 10.99
CA SER A 163 -1.52 9.80 11.05
C SER A 163 -0.95 11.05 11.74
N LYS A 164 0.10 10.90 12.56
CA LYS A 164 0.77 12.02 13.23
C LYS A 164 1.69 12.83 12.31
N SER A 165 1.97 12.36 11.09
CA SER A 165 2.73 13.12 10.11
C SER A 165 2.07 14.48 9.80
N ASN A 166 2.89 15.50 9.53
CA ASN A 166 2.44 16.85 9.17
C ASN A 166 2.43 17.08 7.65
N ASN A 167 2.79 16.07 6.84
CA ASN A 167 2.76 16.19 5.39
C ASN A 167 1.33 16.11 4.83
N LEU A 168 0.60 17.23 4.88
CA LEU A 168 -0.78 17.29 4.40
C LEU A 168 -0.91 17.29 2.87
N GLN A 169 0.20 17.37 2.12
CA GLN A 169 0.17 17.20 0.67
C GLN A 169 0.11 15.73 0.25
N ASP A 170 0.45 14.82 1.16
CA ASP A 170 0.38 13.38 0.93
C ASP A 170 -1.06 12.86 1.14
N PRO A 171 -1.73 12.35 0.08
CA PRO A 171 -3.07 11.79 0.20
C PRO A 171 -3.15 10.63 1.20
N HIS A 172 -2.06 9.87 1.36
CA HIS A 172 -1.97 8.78 2.33
C HIS A 172 -2.08 9.31 3.76
N VAL A 173 -1.35 10.40 4.07
CA VAL A 173 -1.40 11.05 5.40
C VAL A 173 -2.78 11.66 5.65
N ARG A 174 -3.39 12.31 4.65
CA ARG A 174 -4.75 12.87 4.78
C ARG A 174 -5.78 11.78 5.06
N ALA A 175 -5.73 10.68 4.32
CA ALA A 175 -6.62 9.54 4.54
C ALA A 175 -6.43 8.93 5.93
N LEU A 176 -5.19 8.75 6.39
CA LEU A 176 -4.91 8.26 7.74
C LEU A 176 -5.45 9.18 8.83
N LYS A 177 -5.27 10.50 8.71
CA LYS A 177 -5.79 11.46 9.68
C LYS A 177 -7.31 11.40 9.80
N LEU A 178 -8.01 11.25 8.68
CA LEU A 178 -9.46 11.03 8.67
C LEU A 178 -9.79 9.69 9.34
N MET A 179 -9.22 8.59 8.84
CA MET A 179 -9.52 7.22 9.28
C MET A 179 -9.39 7.03 10.80
N VAL A 180 -8.33 7.54 11.43
CA VAL A 180 -8.11 7.36 12.88
C VAL A 180 -9.07 8.15 13.78
N THR A 181 -10.00 8.88 13.17
CA THR A 181 -11.08 9.62 13.85
C THR A 181 -12.47 9.10 13.50
N GLU A 182 -12.58 8.14 12.58
CA GLU A 182 -13.86 7.56 12.17
C GLU A 182 -14.33 6.44 13.13
N PRO A 183 -15.65 6.25 13.31
CA PRO A 183 -16.20 5.18 14.13
C PRO A 183 -15.65 3.80 13.80
N LEU A 184 -15.50 3.50 12.50
CA LEU A 184 -14.98 2.22 12.01
C LEU A 184 -13.61 1.87 12.60
N TYR A 185 -12.70 2.84 12.72
CA TYR A 185 -11.38 2.61 13.32
C TYR A 185 -11.50 2.26 14.81
N PHE A 186 -12.41 2.92 15.53
CA PHE A 186 -12.66 2.62 16.95
C PHE A 186 -13.31 1.25 17.15
N ASP A 187 -14.15 0.80 16.22
CA ASP A 187 -14.72 -0.54 16.25
C ASP A 187 -13.64 -1.61 16.12
N TYR A 188 -12.66 -1.42 15.22
CA TYR A 188 -11.52 -2.33 15.12
C TYR A 188 -10.61 -2.29 16.36
N LEU A 189 -10.40 -1.11 16.98
CA LEU A 189 -9.68 -1.01 18.25
C LEU A 189 -10.39 -1.77 19.37
N LYS A 190 -11.72 -1.63 19.46
CA LYS A 190 -12.56 -2.34 20.42
C LYS A 190 -12.48 -3.84 20.19
N TYR A 191 -12.67 -4.30 18.96
CA TYR A 191 -12.55 -5.71 18.58
C TYR A 191 -11.17 -6.28 18.97
N ALA A 192 -10.08 -5.59 18.63
CA ALA A 192 -8.74 -6.05 18.97
C ALA A 192 -8.51 -6.11 20.49
N LYS A 193 -9.12 -5.22 21.27
CA LYS A 193 -9.05 -5.26 22.74
C LYS A 193 -9.82 -6.45 23.31
N GLU A 194 -10.99 -6.76 22.76
CA GLU A 194 -11.90 -7.80 23.26
C GLU A 194 -11.45 -9.21 22.86
N HIS A 195 -10.86 -9.37 21.68
CA HIS A 195 -10.58 -10.69 21.09
C HIS A 195 -9.10 -11.01 20.92
N CYS A 196 -8.21 -10.02 21.06
CA CYS A 196 -6.78 -10.22 20.90
C CYS A 196 -5.99 -9.86 22.17
N GLY A 197 -6.65 -9.80 23.34
CA GLY A 197 -6.06 -9.51 24.64
C GLY A 197 -5.02 -10.54 25.08
#